data_AF-A0A7V6C097-F1
#
_entry.id   AF-A0A7V6C097-F1
#
_cell.length_a   1.000
_cell.length_b   1.000
_cell.length_c   1.000
_cell.angle_alpha   90.00
_cell.angle_beta   90.00
_cell.angle_gamma   90.00
#
_symmetry.space_group_name_H-M   'P 1'
#
loop_
_entity.id
_entity.type
_entity.pdbx_description
1 polymer ?
#
loop_
_entity_poly.entity_id
_entity_poly.type
_entity_poly.pdbx_seq_one_letter_code
_entity_poly.pdbx_strand_id
1 'polypeptide(L)'
;MLVVAKKSSNIISAQDLSRAFTYATDWLGVYKEEVNALNVYPVPDGDTGTNMYLTMQSVRRQLNQELPKSMAKFSHAISYGSLLGA
;
A
#
# COMPACT_ATOMS: atom_id res chain seq x y z
N MET A 1 39.16 14.82 -19.83
CA MET A 1 37.72 15.08 -19.62
C MET A 1 37.12 13.84 -18.97
N LEU A 2 37.08 13.80 -17.64
CA LEU A 2 36.55 12.66 -16.87
C LEU A 2 35.03 12.72 -16.91
N VAL A 3 34.41 11.80 -17.64
CA VAL A 3 32.97 11.54 -17.54
C VAL A 3 32.74 10.86 -16.20
N VAL A 4 32.32 11.64 -15.20
CA VAL A 4 31.81 11.08 -13.94
C VAL A 4 30.53 10.34 -14.28
N ALA A 5 30.60 9.01 -14.32
CA ALA A 5 29.42 8.17 -14.44
C ALA A 5 28.47 8.53 -13.27
N LYS A 6 27.29 9.06 -13.58
CA LYS A 6 26.22 9.24 -12.60
C LYS A 6 25.92 7.88 -12.00
N LYS A 7 26.28 7.69 -10.73
CA LYS A 7 25.88 6.52 -9.94
C LYS A 7 24.35 6.46 -10.00
N SER A 8 23.79 5.40 -10.59
CA SER A 8 22.36 5.12 -10.57
C SER A 8 21.93 5.03 -9.11
N SER A 9 21.33 6.10 -8.59
CA SER A 9 20.85 6.15 -7.23
C SER A 9 19.58 5.30 -7.18
N ASN A 10 19.58 4.23 -6.38
CA ASN A 10 18.40 3.41 -6.05
C ASN A 10 17.38 4.24 -5.25
N ILE A 11 16.82 5.28 -5.86
CA ILE A 11 15.81 6.14 -5.23
C ILE A 11 14.46 5.58 -5.60
N ILE A 12 13.70 5.16 -4.59
CA ILE A 12 12.31 4.75 -4.74
C ILE A 12 11.45 6.01 -4.86
N SER A 13 10.76 6.16 -5.99
CA SER A 13 9.86 7.27 -6.25
C SER A 13 8.46 7.05 -5.67
N ALA A 14 7.64 8.10 -5.67
CA ALA A 14 6.26 8.03 -5.17
C ALA A 14 5.44 7.07 -6.03
N GLN A 15 5.69 7.08 -7.34
CA GLN A 15 5.07 6.20 -8.31
C GLN A 15 5.50 4.74 -8.12
N ASP A 16 6.74 4.49 -7.71
CA ASP A 16 7.20 3.14 -7.40
C ASP A 16 6.46 2.58 -6.19
N LEU A 17 6.31 3.37 -5.13
CA LEU A 17 5.51 2.98 -3.96
C LEU A 17 4.03 2.83 -4.29
N SER A 18 3.43 3.72 -5.09
CA SER A 18 2.03 3.57 -5.51
C SER A 18 1.78 2.25 -6.25
N ARG A 19 2.72 1.84 -7.13
CA ARG A 19 2.65 0.55 -7.81
C ARG A 19 2.82 -0.62 -6.83
N ALA A 20 3.77 -0.52 -5.90
CA ALA A 20 3.98 -1.53 -4.88
C ALA A 20 2.73 -1.74 -3.99
N PHE A 21 2.10 -0.65 -3.54
CA PHE A 21 0.88 -0.73 -2.74
C PHE A 21 -0.29 -1.31 -3.54
N THR A 22 -0.44 -0.93 -4.82
CA THR A 22 -1.46 -1.52 -5.69
C THR A 22 -1.29 -3.03 -5.82
N TYR A 23 -0.06 -3.49 -6.07
CA TYR A 23 0.26 -4.91 -6.16
C TYR A 23 0.07 -5.65 -4.83
N ALA A 24 0.45 -5.02 -3.72
CA ALA A 24 0.23 -5.56 -2.39
C ALA A 24 -1.27 -5.70 -2.07
N THR A 25 -2.11 -4.74 -2.48
CA THR A 25 -3.57 -4.85 -2.34
C THR A 25 -4.11 -6.07 -3.06
N ASP A 26 -3.64 -6.34 -4.29
CA ASP A 26 -4.10 -7.48 -5.08
C ASP A 26 -3.76 -8.81 -4.39
N TRP A 27 -2.52 -8.96 -3.91
CA TRP A 27 -2.09 -10.16 -3.18
C TRP A 27 -2.74 -10.31 -1.81
N LEU A 28 -2.99 -9.21 -1.11
CA LEU A 28 -3.75 -9.27 0.15
C LEU A 28 -5.18 -9.76 -0.09
N GLY A 29 -5.77 -9.45 -1.25
CA GLY A 29 -7.05 -10.02 -1.66
C GLY A 29 -7.00 -11.53 -1.87
N VAL A 30 -5.90 -12.05 -2.42
CA VAL A 30 -5.67 -13.49 -2.61
C VAL A 30 -5.57 -14.22 -1.27
N TYR A 31 -4.80 -13.66 -0.32
CA TYR A 31 -4.52 -14.29 0.98
C TYR A 31 -5.43 -13.82 2.12
N LYS A 32 -6.55 -13.18 1.79
CA LYS A 32 -7.44 -12.53 2.77
C LYS A 32 -7.96 -13.53 3.81
N GLU A 33 -8.36 -14.72 3.39
CA GLU A 33 -8.93 -15.73 4.29
C GLU A 33 -7.85 -16.39 5.17
N GLU A 34 -6.64 -16.56 4.64
CA GLU A 34 -5.50 -17.01 5.42
C GLU A 34 -5.16 -15.99 6.51
N VAL A 35 -5.21 -14.69 6.21
CA VAL A 35 -5.01 -13.64 7.22
C VAL A 35 -6.14 -13.61 8.25
N ASN A 36 -7.40 -13.79 7.84
CA ASN A 36 -8.53 -13.97 8.76
C ASN A 36 -8.27 -15.13 9.75
N ALA A 37 -7.66 -16.22 9.29
CA ALA A 37 -7.36 -17.39 10.11
C ALA A 37 -6.14 -17.22 11.04
N LEU A 38 -5.26 -16.24 10.78
CA LEU A 38 -4.07 -16.01 11.61
C LEU A 38 -4.36 -15.23 12.90
N ASN A 39 -5.30 -14.28 12.88
CA ASN A 39 -5.61 -13.48 14.05
C ASN A 39 -6.60 -14.20 14.98
N VAL A 40 -6.06 -14.91 15.99
CA VAL A 40 -6.84 -15.81 16.87
C VAL A 40 -6.85 -15.37 18.35
N TYR A 41 -6.56 -14.10 18.68
CA TYR A 41 -6.40 -13.66 20.08
C TYR A 41 -7.39 -12.58 20.53
N PRO A 42 -8.10 -12.73 21.69
CA PRO A 42 -8.39 -13.97 22.43
C PRO A 42 -9.58 -14.75 21.83
N VAL A 43 -10.32 -14.16 20.88
CA VAL A 43 -11.42 -14.79 20.13
C VAL A 43 -11.24 -14.40 18.66
N PRO A 44 -11.31 -15.34 17.69
CA PRO A 44 -11.24 -15.00 16.27
C PRO A 44 -12.45 -14.12 15.90
N ASP A 45 -12.20 -12.87 15.53
CA ASP A 45 -13.19 -12.02 14.86
C ASP A 45 -13.44 -12.49 13.41
N GLY A 46 -12.46 -13.22 12.84
CA GLY A 46 -12.54 -13.84 11.52
C GLY A 46 -12.57 -12.83 10.39
N ASP A 47 -12.32 -11.55 10.67
CA ASP A 47 -12.46 -10.45 9.72
C ASP A 47 -11.19 -9.61 9.56
N THR A 48 -10.10 -9.95 10.27
CA THR A 48 -8.85 -9.17 10.23
C THR A 48 -8.30 -8.98 8.81
N GLY A 49 -8.22 -10.05 8.02
CA GLY A 49 -7.81 -9.98 6.62
C GLY A 49 -8.79 -9.19 5.76
N THR A 50 -10.09 -9.33 6.01
CA THR A 50 -11.13 -8.53 5.34
C THR A 50 -10.95 -7.05 5.62
N ASN A 51 -10.76 -6.66 6.89
CA ASN A 51 -10.56 -5.27 7.30
C ASN A 51 -9.29 -4.69 6.66
N MET A 52 -8.16 -5.40 6.72
CA MET A 52 -6.93 -4.98 6.06
C MET A 52 -7.08 -4.84 4.54
N TYR A 53 -7.78 -5.77 3.88
CA TYR A 53 -8.02 -5.69 2.45
C TYR A 53 -8.89 -4.48 2.07
N LEU A 54 -9.95 -4.19 2.84
CA LEU A 54 -10.79 -3.01 2.63
C LEU A 54 -10.02 -1.71 2.86
N THR A 55 -9.17 -1.63 3.88
CA THR A 55 -8.25 -0.50 4.10
C THR A 55 -7.33 -0.30 2.90
N MET A 56 -6.69 -1.37 2.42
CA MET A 56 -5.79 -1.33 1.25
C MET A 56 -6.52 -1.01 -0.06
N GLN A 57 -7.79 -1.38 -0.20
CA GLN A 57 -8.62 -0.94 -1.33
C GLN A 57 -8.93 0.56 -1.28
N SER A 58 -9.21 1.11 -0.10
CA SER A 58 -9.41 2.55 0.08
C SER A 58 -8.13 3.33 -0.24
N VAL A 59 -6.97 2.84 0.21
CA VAL A 59 -5.65 3.36 -0.17
C VAL A 59 -5.46 3.33 -1.69
N ARG A 60 -5.71 2.19 -2.35
CA ARG A 60 -5.59 2.06 -3.81
C ARG A 60 -6.47 3.07 -4.55
N ARG A 61 -7.70 3.29 -4.08
CA ARG A 61 -8.60 4.32 -4.62
C ARG A 61 -8.00 5.72 -4.47
N GLN A 62 -7.46 6.05 -3.30
CA GLN A 62 -6.85 7.36 -3.06
C GLN A 62 -5.61 7.60 -3.94
N LEU A 63 -4.74 6.59 -4.07
CA LEU A 63 -3.56 6.64 -4.95
C LEU A 63 -3.95 6.85 -6.43
N ASN A 64 -5.02 6.20 -6.89
CA ASN A 64 -5.53 6.36 -8.25
C ASN A 64 -6.18 7.73 -8.50
N GLN A 65 -6.75 8.35 -7.47
CA GLN A 65 -7.32 9.69 -7.55
C GLN A 65 -6.23 10.77 -7.54
N GLU A 66 -5.24 10.66 -6.66
CA GLU A 66 -4.22 11.70 -6.48
C GLU A 66 -3.04 11.60 -7.45
N LEU A 67 -2.75 10.40 -7.97
CA LEU A 67 -1.59 10.09 -8.83
C LEU A 67 -0.29 10.78 -8.33
N PRO A 68 0.16 10.45 -7.11
CA PRO A 68 1.19 11.22 -6.42
C PRO A 68 2.53 11.17 -7.16
N LYS A 69 3.12 12.37 -7.35
CA LYS A 69 4.45 12.55 -7.96
C LYS A 69 5.54 12.93 -6.96
N SER A 70 5.19 13.03 -5.68
CA SER A 70 6.10 13.36 -4.59
C SER A 70 5.79 12.52 -3.35
N MET A 71 6.79 12.33 -2.49
CA MET A 71 6.62 11.60 -1.23
C MET A 71 5.55 12.22 -0.33
N ALA A 72 5.49 13.56 -0.26
CA ALA A 72 4.47 14.24 0.56
C ALA A 72 3.04 13.89 0.11
N LYS A 73 2.78 13.88 -1.21
CA LYS A 73 1.47 13.48 -1.73
C LYS A 73 1.21 11.99 -1.56
N PHE A 74 2.22 11.15 -1.76
CA PHE A 74 2.09 9.71 -1.49
C PHE A 74 1.72 9.45 -0.02
N SER A 75 2.44 10.06 0.93
CA SER A 75 2.17 9.92 2.36
C SER A 75 0.76 10.39 2.72
N HIS A 76 0.30 11.50 2.15
CA HIS A 76 -1.08 11.97 2.32
C HIS A 76 -2.09 10.95 1.78
N ALA A 77 -1.90 10.46 0.56
CA ALA A 77 -2.81 9.50 -0.05
C ALA A 77 -2.90 8.17 0.73
N ILE A 78 -1.78 7.66 1.23
CA ILE A 78 -1.76 6.47 2.09
C ILE A 78 -2.46 6.75 3.41
N SER A 79 -2.11 7.82 4.13
CA SER A 79 -2.68 8.08 5.45
C SER A 79 -4.18 8.36 5.39
N TYR A 80 -4.61 9.19 4.43
CA TYR A 80 -6.02 9.52 4.23
C TYR A 80 -6.81 8.32 3.72
N GLY A 81 -6.28 7.61 2.72
CA GLY A 81 -6.90 6.39 2.20
C GLY A 81 -7.08 5.31 3.26
N SER A 82 -6.07 5.11 4.11
CA SER A 82 -6.15 4.16 5.23
C SER A 82 -7.17 4.59 6.28
N LEU A 83 -7.24 5.88 6.63
CA LEU A 83 -8.22 6.40 7.59
C LEU A 83 -9.68 6.21 7.14
N LEU A 84 -9.93 6.29 5.82
CA LEU A 84 -11.26 6.12 5.25
C LEU A 84 -11.65 4.66 4.97
N GLY A 85 -10.74 3.71 5.15
CA GLY A 85 -10.96 2.31 4.79
C GLY A 85 -11.15 1.42 6.01
N ALA A 86 -12.20 0.59 5.95
CA ALA A 86 -12.74 -0.22 7.05
C ALA A 86 -13.13 0.63 8.27
#